data_AF-A0A829PK20-F1
#
_entry.id   AF-A0A829PK20-F1
#
_cell.length_a   1.000
_cell.length_b   1.000
_cell.length_c   1.000
_cell.angle_alpha   90.00
_cell.angle_beta   90.00
_cell.angle_gamma   90.00
#
_symmetry.space_group_name_H-M   'P 1'
#
loop_
_entity.id
_entity.type
_entity.pdbx_description
1 polymer ?
#
loop_
_entity_poly.entity_id
_entity_poly.type
_entity_poly.pdbx_seq_one_letter_code
_entity_poly.pdbx_strand_id
1 'polypeptide(L)'
;MLIVLGVLLFALPVLTGMFTRAAGGQQLLTEFHPFVSTEVLAKFRGYLDTVDAARADVQATQGIAGGRYERLDSFVTQYPSIRRDMSDLLTAVDGQVRNYEQLRAVGPFDVLPFLLAVPGLILIAAGVWGLRRTRDGEKTSGARILALLAATALIAVPFADGLFSRAPAGAQLIDAFTPIMTHERVAAVQRHFVVLVAAEGELDTQFLEDLRHRDPARAVPGIDAFVSQWQPMTADFASLIGVMADNVDNFDRVVALDRITAPLGLRSFNYFGWFFLVPGVLAAAVALDSKGLLRWPNKK
;
A
#
# COMPACT_ATOMS: atom_id res chain seq x y z
N MET A 1 19.47 8.69 -31.54
CA MET A 1 18.17 8.20 -31.03
C MET A 1 18.34 7.25 -29.83
N LEU A 2 19.09 6.14 -29.95
CA LEU A 2 19.33 5.22 -28.81
C LEU A 2 19.90 5.90 -27.56
N ILE A 3 20.87 6.81 -27.72
CA ILE A 3 21.43 7.59 -26.61
C ILE A 3 20.36 8.45 -25.93
N VAL A 4 19.56 9.18 -26.72
CA VAL A 4 18.50 10.05 -26.19
C VAL A 4 17.45 9.23 -25.44
N LEU A 5 17.02 8.11 -26.03
CA LEU A 5 16.07 7.18 -25.42
C LEU A 5 16.63 6.58 -24.13
N GLY A 6 17.89 6.15 -24.15
CA GLY A 6 18.56 5.58 -22.98
C GLY A 6 18.76 6.60 -21.85
N VAL A 7 19.10 7.86 -22.20
CA VAL A 7 19.17 8.97 -21.24
C VAL A 7 17.80 9.23 -20.62
N LEU A 8 16.73 9.27 -21.42
CA LEU A 8 15.37 9.44 -20.90
C LEU A 8 14.98 8.30 -19.96
N LEU A 9 15.24 7.05 -20.33
CA LEU A 9 14.92 5.88 -19.50
C LEU A 9 15.71 5.83 -18.20
N PHE A 10 16.96 6.29 -18.21
CA PHE A 10 17.78 6.39 -17.01
C PHE A 10 17.38 7.57 -16.13
N ALA A 11 17.15 8.75 -16.74
CA ALA A 11 16.84 9.97 -16.01
C ALA A 11 15.43 9.93 -15.40
N LEU A 12 14.46 9.31 -16.07
CA LEU A 12 13.07 9.32 -15.63
C LEU A 12 12.89 8.76 -14.21
N PRO A 13 13.37 7.56 -13.83
CA PRO A 13 13.25 7.05 -12.47
C PRO A 13 13.96 7.91 -11.42
N VAL A 14 15.05 8.60 -11.79
CA VAL A 14 15.80 9.49 -10.90
C VAL A 14 15.02 10.77 -10.65
N LEU A 15 14.55 11.41 -11.72
CA LEU A 15 13.82 12.68 -11.67
C LEU A 15 12.45 12.55 -10.99
N THR A 16 11.80 11.39 -11.12
CA THR A 16 10.50 11.12 -10.47
C THR A 16 10.64 10.58 -9.05
N GLY A 17 11.86 10.28 -8.59
CA GLY A 17 12.10 9.65 -7.28
C GLY A 17 11.56 8.22 -7.20
N MET A 18 11.44 7.51 -8.32
CA MET A 18 10.89 6.15 -8.36
C MET A 18 11.65 5.17 -7.46
N PHE A 19 12.97 5.31 -7.29
CA PHE A 19 13.75 4.43 -6.42
C PHE A 19 13.28 4.46 -4.96
N THR A 20 13.11 5.65 -4.39
CA THR A 20 12.69 5.80 -2.99
C THR A 20 11.20 5.47 -2.81
N ARG A 21 10.37 5.85 -3.78
CA ARG A 21 8.92 5.60 -3.74
C ARG A 21 8.58 4.13 -3.93
N ALA A 22 9.29 3.44 -4.82
CA ALA A 22 9.11 2.01 -5.03
C ALA A 22 9.60 1.18 -3.85
N ALA A 23 10.73 1.56 -3.22
CA ALA A 23 11.18 0.95 -1.98
C ALA A 23 10.15 1.15 -0.84
N GLY A 24 9.60 2.35 -0.68
CA GLY A 24 8.53 2.62 0.28
C GLY A 24 7.26 1.82 0.00
N GLY A 25 6.87 1.66 -1.26
CA GLY A 25 5.75 0.79 -1.66
C GLY A 25 5.99 -0.69 -1.36
N GLN A 26 7.21 -1.18 -1.58
CA GLN A 26 7.60 -2.55 -1.24
C GLN A 26 7.58 -2.79 0.27
N GLN A 27 8.08 -1.82 1.05
CA GLN A 27 8.05 -1.86 2.51
C GLN A 27 6.61 -1.93 3.00
N LEU A 28 5.74 -1.06 2.48
CA LEU A 28 4.30 -1.06 2.78
C LEU A 28 3.67 -2.44 2.52
N LEU A 29 3.88 -3.02 1.34
CA LEU A 29 3.37 -4.36 1.01
C LEU A 29 3.95 -5.50 1.87
N THR A 30 5.10 -5.27 2.50
CA THR A 30 5.73 -6.26 3.36
C THR A 30 5.20 -6.16 4.78
N GLU A 31 5.11 -4.94 5.32
CA GLU A 31 4.71 -4.68 6.70
C GLU A 31 3.21 -4.84 6.93
N PHE A 32 2.37 -4.55 5.92
CA PHE A 32 0.93 -4.78 6.01
C PHE A 32 0.52 -6.24 5.78
N HIS A 33 1.41 -7.08 5.25
CA HIS A 33 1.10 -8.47 4.95
C HIS A 33 0.43 -9.26 6.11
N PRO A 34 0.95 -9.22 7.36
CA PRO A 34 0.32 -9.94 8.46
C PRO A 34 -1.08 -9.42 8.85
N PHE A 35 -1.51 -8.25 8.35
CA PHE A 35 -2.78 -7.62 8.71
C PHE A 35 -3.84 -7.70 7.61
N VAL A 36 -3.45 -7.98 6.37
CA VAL A 36 -4.37 -8.04 5.21
C VAL A 36 -4.71 -9.49 4.90
N SER A 37 -5.43 -10.15 5.81
CA SER A 37 -5.95 -11.52 5.62
C SER A 37 -7.36 -11.68 6.18
N THR A 38 -8.13 -12.61 5.59
CA THR A 38 -9.51 -12.89 6.01
C THR A 38 -9.58 -13.32 7.47
N GLU A 39 -8.60 -14.08 7.96
CA GLU A 39 -8.54 -14.60 9.32
C GLU A 39 -8.29 -13.46 10.32
N VAL A 40 -7.36 -12.56 10.01
CA VAL A 40 -7.01 -11.44 10.89
C VAL A 40 -8.14 -10.42 10.91
N LEU A 41 -8.76 -10.12 9.77
CA LEU A 41 -9.94 -9.27 9.70
C LEU A 41 -11.11 -9.84 10.49
N ALA A 42 -11.35 -11.16 10.41
CA ALA A 42 -12.36 -11.83 11.23
C ALA A 42 -12.04 -11.72 12.73
N LYS A 43 -10.77 -11.84 13.12
CA LYS A 43 -10.31 -11.65 14.50
C LYS A 43 -10.60 -10.24 15.01
N PHE A 44 -10.26 -9.20 14.25
CA PHE A 44 -10.57 -7.81 14.62
C PHE A 44 -12.09 -7.53 14.68
N ARG A 45 -12.89 -8.12 13.79
CA ARG A 45 -14.36 -8.05 13.89
C ARG A 45 -14.85 -8.70 15.18
N GLY A 46 -14.29 -9.86 15.54
CA GLY A 46 -14.57 -10.52 16.81
C GLY A 46 -14.26 -9.63 18.03
N TYR A 47 -13.16 -8.86 17.99
CA TYR A 47 -12.88 -7.88 19.05
C TYR A 47 -13.94 -6.77 19.15
N LEU A 48 -14.43 -6.27 18.02
CA LEU A 48 -15.54 -5.29 18.03
C LEU A 48 -16.83 -5.90 18.59
N ASP A 49 -17.09 -7.18 18.34
CA ASP A 49 -18.26 -7.86 18.90
C ASP A 49 -18.11 -8.10 20.41
N THR A 50 -16.92 -8.48 20.88
CA THR A 50 -16.60 -8.59 22.32
C THR A 50 -16.84 -7.27 23.06
N VAL A 51 -16.35 -6.15 22.51
CA VAL A 51 -16.52 -4.83 23.15
C VAL A 51 -17.98 -4.37 23.11
N ASP A 52 -18.74 -4.70 22.05
CA ASP A 52 -20.17 -4.40 21.98
C ASP A 52 -20.98 -5.17 23.01
N ALA A 53 -20.64 -6.44 23.23
CA ALA A 53 -21.25 -7.27 24.27
C ALA A 53 -20.97 -6.69 25.67
N ALA A 54 -19.73 -6.27 25.95
CA ALA A 54 -19.40 -5.60 27.21
C ALA A 54 -20.21 -4.31 27.41
N ARG A 55 -20.36 -3.51 26.35
CA ARG A 55 -21.20 -2.30 26.40
C ARG A 55 -22.66 -2.65 26.73
N ALA A 56 -23.22 -3.67 26.11
CA ALA A 56 -24.60 -4.09 26.37
C ALA A 56 -24.79 -4.52 27.83
N ASP A 57 -23.83 -5.25 28.39
CA ASP A 57 -23.83 -5.66 29.79
C ASP A 57 -23.74 -4.46 30.73
N VAL A 58 -22.86 -3.49 30.45
CA VAL A 58 -22.78 -2.23 31.22
C VAL A 58 -24.13 -1.54 31.21
N GLN A 59 -24.73 -1.33 30.04
CA GLN A 59 -26.05 -0.68 29.92
C GLN A 59 -27.14 -1.40 30.73
N ALA A 60 -27.12 -2.74 30.72
CA ALA A 60 -28.12 -3.55 31.41
C ALA A 60 -27.94 -3.57 32.94
N THR A 61 -26.74 -3.29 33.44
CA THR A 61 -26.38 -3.48 34.86
C THR A 61 -25.98 -2.20 35.59
N GLN A 62 -25.77 -1.10 34.88
CA GLN A 62 -25.33 0.18 35.45
C GLN A 62 -26.28 0.73 36.51
N GLY A 63 -27.59 0.59 36.33
CA GLY A 63 -28.58 0.99 37.34
C GLY A 63 -28.52 0.16 38.63
N ILE A 64 -28.06 -1.09 38.54
CA ILE A 64 -27.92 -2.02 39.68
C ILE A 64 -26.62 -1.72 40.43
N ALA A 65 -25.51 -1.58 39.71
CA ALA A 65 -24.21 -1.23 40.26
C ALA A 65 -24.26 0.11 41.02
N GLY A 66 -25.18 1.01 40.63
CA GLY A 66 -25.56 2.25 41.30
C GLY A 66 -24.37 3.02 41.87
N GLY A 67 -23.56 3.55 40.97
CA GLY A 67 -22.50 4.50 41.18
C GLY A 67 -22.50 5.53 40.04
N ARG A 68 -21.50 6.40 39.99
CA ARG A 68 -21.25 7.29 38.85
C ARG A 68 -19.97 6.83 38.16
N TYR A 69 -20.09 6.42 36.90
CA TYR A 69 -19.01 5.82 36.12
C TYR A 69 -18.82 6.63 34.84
N GLU A 70 -18.14 7.76 34.94
CA GLU A 70 -18.02 8.72 33.83
C GLU A 70 -17.31 8.12 32.61
N ARG A 71 -16.33 7.22 32.81
CA ARG A 71 -15.63 6.57 31.71
C ARG A 71 -16.52 5.55 31.03
N LEU A 72 -17.34 4.82 31.80
CA LEU A 72 -18.34 3.90 31.25
C LEU A 72 -19.47 4.63 30.51
N ASP A 73 -19.94 5.76 31.03
CA ASP A 73 -20.92 6.61 30.33
C ASP A 73 -20.40 7.09 28.99
N SER A 74 -19.15 7.56 28.97
CA SER A 74 -18.44 7.95 27.77
C SER A 74 -18.28 6.78 26.79
N PHE A 75 -17.87 5.61 27.29
CA PHE A 75 -17.72 4.39 26.50
C PHE A 75 -19.04 3.94 25.86
N VAL A 76 -20.10 3.81 26.66
CA VAL A 76 -21.45 3.42 26.19
C VAL A 76 -21.97 4.39 25.13
N THR A 77 -21.66 5.67 25.25
CA THR A 77 -22.09 6.73 24.32
C THR A 77 -21.26 6.74 23.03
N GLN A 78 -19.94 6.64 23.12
CA GLN A 78 -19.02 6.79 21.98
C GLN A 78 -18.79 5.50 21.20
N TYR A 79 -18.95 4.33 21.83
CA TYR A 79 -18.64 3.06 21.20
C TYR A 79 -19.41 2.78 19.89
N PRO A 80 -20.69 3.13 19.71
CA PRO A 80 -21.38 2.95 18.43
C PRO A 80 -20.69 3.63 17.25
N SER A 81 -20.16 4.85 17.43
CA SER A 81 -19.39 5.52 16.39
C SER A 81 -18.02 4.87 16.20
N ILE A 82 -17.35 4.48 17.29
CA ILE A 82 -16.07 3.76 17.22
C ILE A 82 -16.23 2.46 16.42
N ARG A 83 -17.25 1.67 16.73
CA ARG A 83 -17.53 0.40 16.05
C ARG A 83 -17.80 0.62 14.58
N ARG A 84 -18.61 1.62 14.20
CA ARG A 84 -18.88 1.93 12.80
C ARG A 84 -17.58 2.28 12.08
N ASP A 85 -16.83 3.23 12.62
CA ASP A 85 -15.57 3.69 12.05
C ASP A 85 -14.56 2.55 11.85
N MET A 86 -14.39 1.67 12.85
CA MET A 86 -13.49 0.52 12.76
C MET A 86 -14.03 -0.55 11.80
N SER A 87 -15.35 -0.78 11.76
CA SER A 87 -15.98 -1.73 10.83
C SER A 87 -15.86 -1.28 9.37
N ASP A 88 -15.96 0.03 9.11
CA ASP A 88 -15.79 0.61 7.79
C ASP A 88 -14.34 0.43 7.30
N LEU A 89 -13.35 0.63 8.20
CA LEU A 89 -11.94 0.34 7.91
C LEU A 89 -11.73 -1.14 7.57
N LEU A 90 -12.25 -2.05 8.40
CA LEU A 90 -12.12 -3.50 8.17
C LEU A 90 -12.81 -3.93 6.88
N THR A 91 -13.97 -3.37 6.57
CA THR A 91 -14.70 -3.64 5.31
C THR A 91 -13.94 -3.13 4.10
N ALA A 92 -13.33 -1.96 4.17
CA ALA A 92 -12.51 -1.43 3.10
C ALA A 92 -11.27 -2.30 2.84
N VAL A 93 -10.60 -2.78 3.90
CA VAL A 93 -9.46 -3.71 3.77
C VAL A 93 -9.92 -5.05 3.19
N ASP A 94 -11.01 -5.61 3.70
CA ASP A 94 -11.59 -6.90 3.26
C ASP A 94 -11.93 -6.90 1.77
N GLY A 95 -12.55 -5.82 1.28
CA GLY A 95 -12.84 -5.63 -0.14
C GLY A 95 -11.61 -5.58 -1.04
N GLN A 96 -10.42 -5.38 -0.47
CA GLN A 96 -9.17 -5.22 -1.20
C GLN A 96 -8.16 -6.37 -1.00
N VAL A 97 -8.44 -7.36 -0.14
CA VAL A 97 -7.52 -8.50 0.12
C VAL A 97 -7.09 -9.18 -1.18
N ARG A 98 -8.03 -9.42 -2.10
CA ARG A 98 -7.73 -10.06 -3.40
C ARG A 98 -6.84 -9.18 -4.28
N ASN A 99 -7.02 -7.85 -4.24
CA ASN A 99 -6.21 -6.93 -5.01
C ASN A 99 -4.79 -6.83 -4.43
N TYR A 100 -4.68 -6.88 -3.10
CA TYR A 100 -3.42 -6.92 -2.38
C TYR A 100 -2.59 -8.16 -2.75
N GLU A 101 -3.20 -9.34 -2.75
CA GLU A 101 -2.54 -10.59 -3.14
C GLU A 101 -2.12 -10.59 -4.63
N GLN A 102 -2.96 -10.03 -5.51
CA GLN A 102 -2.57 -9.85 -6.91
C GLN A 102 -1.35 -8.95 -7.06
N LEU A 103 -1.27 -7.89 -6.25
CA LEU A 103 -0.16 -6.95 -6.29
C LEU A 103 1.13 -7.59 -5.77
N ARG A 104 1.06 -8.39 -4.71
CA ARG A 104 2.21 -9.14 -4.17
C ARG A 104 2.70 -10.27 -5.07
N ALA A 105 1.83 -10.78 -5.93
CA ALA A 105 2.22 -11.74 -6.96
C ALA A 105 3.02 -11.08 -8.11
N VAL A 106 3.02 -9.75 -8.20
CA VAL A 106 3.97 -9.01 -9.07
C VAL A 106 5.35 -9.10 -8.42
N GLY A 107 6.41 -9.17 -9.24
CA GLY A 107 7.78 -9.11 -8.73
C GLY A 107 8.02 -7.89 -7.83
N PRO A 108 9.11 -7.89 -7.04
CA PRO A 108 9.37 -6.85 -6.04
C PRO A 108 9.31 -5.42 -6.60
N PHE A 109 8.59 -4.54 -5.92
CA PHE A 109 8.32 -3.18 -6.40
C PHE A 109 9.59 -2.34 -6.51
N ASP A 110 10.53 -2.55 -5.60
CA ASP A 110 11.83 -1.88 -5.54
C ASP A 110 12.73 -2.18 -6.74
N VAL A 111 12.45 -3.25 -7.51
CA VAL A 111 13.18 -3.61 -8.73
C VAL A 111 12.69 -2.81 -9.96
N LEU A 112 11.45 -2.32 -9.94
CA LEU A 112 10.83 -1.63 -11.09
C LEU A 112 11.65 -0.44 -11.64
N PRO A 113 12.25 0.44 -10.81
CA PRO A 113 13.07 1.55 -11.30
C PRO A 113 14.32 1.05 -12.05
N PHE A 114 14.91 -0.08 -11.62
CA PHE A 114 16.08 -0.67 -12.26
C PHE A 114 15.74 -1.29 -13.63
N LEU A 115 14.52 -1.82 -13.77
CA LEU A 115 14.02 -2.34 -15.05
C LEU A 115 13.92 -1.27 -16.14
N LEU A 116 13.86 0.02 -15.77
CA LEU A 116 14.00 1.14 -16.72
C LEU A 116 15.45 1.61 -16.83
N ALA A 117 16.12 1.83 -15.70
CA ALA A 117 17.43 2.44 -15.66
C ALA A 117 18.52 1.58 -16.31
N VAL A 118 18.54 0.26 -16.07
CA VAL A 118 19.57 -0.64 -16.60
C VAL A 118 19.48 -0.77 -18.12
N PRO A 119 18.31 -1.07 -18.73
CA PRO A 119 18.18 -1.02 -20.18
C PRO A 119 18.50 0.37 -20.74
N GLY A 120 18.14 1.45 -20.04
CA GLY A 120 18.51 2.82 -20.41
C GLY A 120 20.03 2.99 -20.55
N LEU A 121 20.80 2.55 -19.55
CA LEU A 121 22.27 2.58 -19.59
C LEU A 121 22.84 1.71 -20.71
N ILE A 122 22.28 0.53 -20.95
CA ILE A 122 22.69 -0.35 -22.05
C ILE A 122 22.45 0.34 -23.41
N LEU A 123 21.32 1.03 -23.58
CA LEU A 123 21.01 1.77 -24.81
C LEU A 123 21.94 2.97 -25.02
N ILE A 124 22.35 3.65 -23.95
CA ILE A 124 23.39 4.70 -24.00
C ILE A 124 24.71 4.09 -24.47
N ALA A 125 25.16 3.01 -23.82
CA ALA A 125 26.41 2.33 -24.15
C ALA A 125 26.41 1.80 -25.60
N ALA A 126 25.32 1.16 -26.03
CA ALA A 126 25.14 0.68 -27.40
C ALA A 126 25.15 1.84 -28.40
N GLY A 127 24.49 2.96 -28.09
CA GLY A 127 24.47 4.14 -28.94
C GLY A 127 25.85 4.80 -29.08
N VAL A 128 26.59 4.98 -27.97
CA VAL A 128 27.94 5.56 -27.97
C VAL A 128 28.92 4.64 -28.70
N TRP A 129 28.87 3.33 -28.44
CA TRP A 129 29.74 2.36 -29.09
C TRP A 129 29.45 2.26 -30.59
N GLY A 130 28.17 2.24 -30.97
CA GLY A 130 27.76 2.27 -32.38
C GLY A 130 28.29 3.49 -33.12
N LEU A 131 28.20 4.68 -32.52
CA LEU A 131 28.73 5.93 -33.09
C LEU A 131 30.25 5.89 -33.29
N ARG A 132 31.00 5.37 -32.30
CA ARG A 132 32.46 5.22 -32.40
C ARG A 132 32.83 4.29 -33.56
N ARG A 133 32.25 3.09 -33.62
CA ARG A 133 32.53 2.13 -34.70
C ARG A 133 32.16 2.61 -36.10
N THR A 134 31.07 3.37 -36.25
CA THR A 134 30.78 3.99 -37.55
C THR A 134 31.81 5.03 -37.98
N ARG A 135 32.45 5.73 -37.03
CA ARG A 135 33.56 6.65 -37.34
C ARG A 135 34.83 5.90 -37.74
N ASP A 136 35.04 4.73 -37.13
CA ASP A 136 36.20 3.86 -37.39
C ASP A 136 36.01 2.94 -38.62
N GLY A 137 34.86 3.00 -39.30
CA GLY A 137 34.55 2.19 -40.48
C GLY A 137 34.21 0.72 -40.19
N GLU A 138 34.01 0.35 -38.92
CA GLU A 138 33.77 -1.02 -38.48
C GLU A 138 32.28 -1.43 -38.48
N LYS A 139 32.03 -2.76 -38.49
CA LYS A 139 30.67 -3.31 -38.38
C LYS A 139 30.07 -3.03 -36.99
N THR A 140 28.84 -2.48 -36.98
CA THR A 140 28.07 -2.12 -35.77
C THR A 140 27.24 -3.27 -35.19
N SER A 141 27.42 -4.50 -35.65
CA SER A 141 26.59 -5.66 -35.27
C SER A 141 26.52 -5.87 -33.75
N GLY A 142 27.63 -5.71 -33.03
CA GLY A 142 27.66 -5.85 -31.57
C GLY A 142 26.79 -4.82 -30.83
N ALA A 143 26.85 -3.56 -31.26
CA ALA A 143 26.01 -2.50 -30.69
C ALA A 143 24.51 -2.72 -30.96
N ARG A 144 24.17 -3.28 -32.14
CA ARG A 144 22.78 -3.63 -32.48
C ARG A 144 22.25 -4.78 -31.64
N ILE A 145 23.06 -5.82 -31.41
CA ILE A 145 22.69 -6.95 -30.55
C ILE A 145 22.41 -6.46 -29.12
N LEU A 146 23.28 -5.62 -28.56
CA LEU A 146 23.06 -5.04 -27.24
C LEU A 146 21.76 -4.22 -27.15
N ALA A 147 21.50 -3.38 -28.15
CA ALA A 147 20.27 -2.60 -28.20
C ALA A 147 19.01 -3.49 -28.31
N LEU A 148 19.08 -4.56 -29.10
CA LEU A 148 17.99 -5.54 -29.21
C LEU A 148 17.75 -6.31 -27.92
N LEU A 149 18.81 -6.70 -27.20
CA LEU A 149 18.67 -7.36 -25.90
C LEU A 149 17.98 -6.45 -24.88
N ALA A 150 18.42 -5.19 -24.78
CA ALA A 150 17.78 -4.21 -23.90
C ALA A 150 16.31 -3.94 -24.27
N ALA A 151 16.03 -3.80 -25.57
CA ALA A 151 14.67 -3.64 -26.08
C ALA A 151 13.78 -4.86 -25.77
N THR A 152 14.32 -6.07 -25.95
CA THR A 152 13.60 -7.32 -25.68
C THR A 152 13.25 -7.43 -24.20
N ALA A 153 14.18 -7.09 -23.30
CA ALA A 153 13.90 -7.06 -21.87
C ALA A 153 12.76 -6.09 -21.52
N LEU A 154 12.81 -4.85 -22.04
CA LEU A 154 11.75 -3.85 -21.83
C LEU A 154 10.39 -4.29 -22.37
N ILE A 155 10.36 -5.04 -23.48
CA ILE A 155 9.11 -5.56 -24.05
C ILE A 155 8.59 -6.75 -23.24
N ALA A 156 9.46 -7.67 -22.82
CA ALA A 156 9.06 -8.94 -22.21
C ALA A 156 8.56 -8.78 -20.75
N VAL A 157 9.23 -7.93 -19.96
CA VAL A 157 8.93 -7.69 -18.54
C VAL A 157 7.44 -7.42 -18.26
N PRO A 158 6.75 -6.45 -18.92
CA PRO A 158 5.36 -6.15 -18.62
C PRO A 158 4.39 -7.31 -18.87
N PHE A 159 4.73 -8.26 -19.75
CA PHE A 159 3.95 -9.47 -19.97
C PHE A 159 4.30 -10.58 -18.98
N ALA A 160 5.60 -10.77 -18.68
CA ALA A 160 6.07 -11.77 -17.74
C ALA A 160 5.51 -11.53 -16.32
N ASP A 161 5.52 -10.27 -15.88
CA ASP A 161 5.02 -9.87 -14.56
C ASP A 161 3.49 -9.59 -14.57
N GLY A 162 2.86 -9.61 -15.75
CA GLY A 162 1.44 -9.31 -15.93
C GLY A 162 1.05 -7.91 -15.45
N LEU A 163 1.91 -6.92 -15.71
CA LEU A 163 1.68 -5.53 -15.29
C LEU A 163 0.37 -4.98 -15.88
N PHE A 164 -0.02 -5.40 -17.09
CA PHE A 164 -1.28 -4.95 -17.70
C PHE A 164 -2.54 -5.45 -16.98
N SER A 165 -2.51 -6.65 -16.41
CA SER A 165 -3.67 -7.22 -15.72
C SER A 165 -3.69 -6.87 -14.23
N ARG A 166 -2.52 -6.72 -13.60
CA ARG A 166 -2.39 -6.51 -12.15
C ARG A 166 -2.27 -5.05 -11.73
N ALA A 167 -1.80 -4.15 -12.60
CA ALA A 167 -1.65 -2.75 -12.22
C ALA A 167 -2.97 -2.01 -11.87
N PRO A 168 -4.14 -2.35 -12.48
CA PRO A 168 -5.42 -1.79 -12.03
C PRO A 168 -5.76 -2.15 -10.57
N ALA A 169 -5.31 -3.32 -10.07
CA ALA A 169 -5.48 -3.70 -8.67
C ALA A 169 -4.69 -2.76 -7.74
N GLY A 170 -3.49 -2.34 -8.15
CA GLY A 170 -2.70 -1.33 -7.44
C GLY A 170 -3.40 0.03 -7.35
N ALA A 171 -4.02 0.49 -8.45
CA ALA A 171 -4.78 1.74 -8.44
C ALA A 171 -6.01 1.68 -7.53
N GLN A 172 -6.75 0.56 -7.56
CA GLN A 172 -7.92 0.34 -6.69
C GLN A 172 -7.53 0.30 -5.21
N LEU A 173 -6.40 -0.35 -4.88
CA LEU A 173 -5.85 -0.36 -3.52
C LEU A 173 -5.54 1.06 -3.06
N ILE A 174 -4.81 1.83 -3.87
CA ILE A 174 -4.47 3.23 -3.54
C ILE A 174 -5.75 4.04 -3.30
N ASP A 175 -6.75 3.93 -4.17
CA ASP A 175 -8.01 4.68 -4.01
C ASP A 175 -8.76 4.29 -2.72
N ALA A 176 -8.83 2.99 -2.41
CA ALA A 176 -9.51 2.49 -1.23
C ALA A 176 -8.79 2.86 0.07
N PHE A 177 -7.45 2.86 0.06
CA PHE A 177 -6.64 3.16 1.23
C PHE A 177 -6.32 4.64 1.41
N THR A 178 -6.48 5.48 0.38
CA THR A 178 -6.26 6.93 0.49
C THR A 178 -7.03 7.61 1.63
N PRO A 179 -8.33 7.35 1.84
CA PRO A 179 -9.05 7.94 2.96
C PRO A 179 -8.70 7.31 4.33
N ILE A 180 -7.94 6.21 4.35
CA ILE A 180 -7.64 5.41 5.55
C ILE A 180 -6.22 5.66 6.07
N MET A 181 -5.25 5.71 5.15
CA MET A 181 -3.83 5.89 5.42
C MET A 181 -3.49 7.37 5.57
N THR A 182 -4.08 8.01 6.58
CA THR A 182 -3.79 9.41 6.93
C THR A 182 -3.43 9.57 8.39
N HIS A 183 -2.66 10.62 8.70
CA HIS A 183 -2.28 10.96 10.07
C HIS A 183 -3.52 11.23 10.94
N GLU A 184 -4.53 11.89 10.39
CA GLU A 184 -5.78 12.16 11.11
C GLU A 184 -6.53 10.87 11.44
N ARG A 185 -6.54 9.90 10.52
CA ARG A 185 -7.23 8.63 10.74
C ARG A 185 -6.49 7.77 11.76
N VAL A 186 -5.15 7.70 11.69
CA VAL A 186 -4.34 7.02 12.71
C VAL A 186 -4.58 7.63 14.09
N ALA A 187 -4.58 8.97 14.20
CA ALA A 187 -4.86 9.66 15.45
C ALA A 187 -6.31 9.44 15.93
N ALA A 188 -7.29 9.31 15.02
CA ALA A 188 -8.66 8.96 15.37
C ALA A 188 -8.75 7.55 15.98
N VAL A 189 -8.10 6.55 15.37
CA VAL A 189 -8.06 5.17 15.89
C VAL A 189 -7.36 5.13 17.26
N GLN A 190 -6.27 5.87 17.45
CA GLN A 190 -5.61 6.00 18.75
C GLN A 190 -6.53 6.61 19.81
N ARG A 191 -7.32 7.64 19.47
CA ARG A 191 -8.31 8.22 20.39
C ARG A 191 -9.42 7.24 20.75
N HIS A 192 -9.88 6.43 19.81
CA HIS A 192 -10.85 5.37 20.11
C HIS A 192 -10.30 4.39 21.16
N PHE A 193 -9.02 4.04 21.03
CA PHE A 193 -8.36 3.16 21.98
C PHE A 193 -8.29 3.74 23.40
N VAL A 194 -8.06 5.05 23.54
CA VAL A 194 -8.10 5.73 24.86
C VAL A 194 -9.45 5.59 25.54
N VAL A 195 -10.56 5.65 24.79
CA VAL A 195 -11.92 5.42 25.33
C VAL A 195 -12.06 3.99 25.85
N LEU A 196 -11.53 3.01 25.12
CA LEU A 196 -11.60 1.59 25.51
C LEU A 196 -10.72 1.29 26.75
N VAL A 197 -9.50 1.83 26.82
CA VAL A 197 -8.60 1.69 27.98
C VAL A 197 -9.23 2.29 29.23
N ALA A 198 -9.82 3.47 29.10
CA ALA A 198 -10.50 4.14 30.19
C ALA A 198 -11.70 3.32 30.70
N ALA A 199 -12.45 2.70 29.79
CA ALA A 199 -13.58 1.84 30.13
C ALA A 199 -13.12 0.56 30.84
N GLU A 200 -12.11 -0.13 30.32
CA GLU A 200 -11.58 -1.37 30.91
C GLU A 200 -11.07 -1.15 32.34
N GLY A 201 -10.33 -0.07 32.58
CA GLY A 201 -9.85 0.25 33.93
C GLY A 201 -10.98 0.51 34.92
N GLU A 202 -12.07 1.18 34.52
CA GLU A 202 -13.21 1.44 35.40
C GLU A 202 -14.12 0.20 35.58
N LEU A 203 -14.21 -0.65 34.55
CA LEU A 203 -14.87 -1.95 34.62
C LEU A 203 -14.23 -2.84 35.68
N ASP A 204 -12.91 -3.02 35.61
CA ASP A 204 -12.16 -3.95 36.45
C ASP A 204 -12.03 -3.47 37.90
N THR A 205 -11.80 -2.17 38.11
CA THR A 205 -11.44 -1.65 39.45
C THR A 205 -12.62 -1.18 40.30
N GLN A 206 -13.77 -0.85 39.72
CA GLN A 206 -14.88 -0.24 40.46
C GLN A 206 -16.22 -0.88 40.11
N PHE A 207 -16.58 -0.88 38.82
CA PHE A 207 -17.92 -1.26 38.39
C PHE A 207 -18.27 -2.71 38.74
N LEU A 208 -17.38 -3.66 38.44
CA LEU A 208 -17.61 -5.06 38.75
C LEU A 208 -17.67 -5.33 40.25
N GLU A 209 -16.87 -4.62 41.05
CA GLU A 209 -16.91 -4.73 42.50
C GLU A 209 -18.28 -4.24 43.03
N ASP A 210 -18.71 -3.05 42.64
CA ASP A 210 -19.99 -2.48 43.06
C ASP A 210 -21.19 -3.33 42.63
N LEU A 211 -21.16 -3.85 41.39
CA LEU A 211 -22.20 -4.72 40.86
C LEU A 211 -22.29 -6.02 41.68
N ARG A 212 -21.15 -6.67 41.93
CA ARG A 212 -21.11 -7.95 42.68
C ARG A 212 -21.53 -7.78 44.15
N HIS A 213 -21.25 -6.63 44.76
CA HIS A 213 -21.72 -6.34 46.12
C HIS A 213 -23.25 -6.27 46.21
N ARG A 214 -23.94 -5.87 45.14
CA ARG A 214 -25.39 -5.64 45.13
C ARG A 214 -26.18 -6.78 44.52
N ASP A 215 -25.64 -7.39 43.47
CA ASP A 215 -26.23 -8.53 42.79
C ASP A 215 -25.14 -9.56 42.43
N PRO A 216 -24.68 -10.35 43.41
CA PRO A 216 -23.57 -11.30 43.22
C PRO A 216 -23.88 -12.43 42.24
N ALA A 217 -25.16 -12.68 41.93
CA ALA A 217 -25.58 -13.71 40.98
C ALA A 217 -25.69 -13.19 39.53
N ARG A 218 -25.50 -11.88 39.30
CA ARG A 218 -25.62 -11.28 37.97
C ARG A 218 -24.47 -11.69 37.06
N ALA A 219 -24.79 -12.40 35.99
CA ALA A 219 -23.83 -12.70 34.93
C ALA A 219 -23.58 -11.47 34.03
N VAL A 220 -22.32 -11.24 33.69
CA VAL A 220 -21.85 -10.18 32.77
C VAL A 220 -20.82 -10.74 31.77
N PRO A 221 -21.23 -11.75 30.96
CA PRO A 221 -20.31 -12.50 30.12
C PRO A 221 -19.58 -11.65 29.07
N GLY A 222 -20.18 -10.55 28.61
CA GLY A 222 -19.55 -9.60 27.70
C GLY A 222 -18.43 -8.81 28.38
N ILE A 223 -18.65 -8.34 29.62
CA ILE A 223 -17.60 -7.67 30.40
C ILE A 223 -16.46 -8.65 30.70
N ASP A 224 -16.79 -9.87 31.16
CA ASP A 224 -15.78 -10.90 31.44
C ASP A 224 -14.94 -11.25 30.19
N ALA A 225 -15.60 -11.36 29.03
CA ALA A 225 -14.91 -11.58 27.75
C ALA A 225 -14.02 -10.41 27.35
N PHE A 226 -14.49 -9.16 27.54
CA PHE A 226 -13.72 -7.97 27.22
C PHE A 226 -12.48 -7.82 28.10
N VAL A 227 -12.60 -7.98 29.42
CA VAL A 227 -11.48 -7.92 30.35
C VAL A 227 -10.47 -9.05 30.07
N SER A 228 -10.94 -10.28 29.85
CA SER A 228 -10.05 -11.42 29.57
C SER A 228 -9.32 -11.31 28.22
N GLN A 229 -9.94 -10.73 27.20
CA GLN A 229 -9.35 -10.52 25.87
C GLN A 229 -8.65 -9.17 25.71
N TRP A 230 -8.62 -8.34 26.75
CA TRP A 230 -8.07 -7.00 26.68
C TRP A 230 -6.60 -7.00 26.26
N GLN A 231 -5.74 -7.76 26.94
CA GLN A 231 -4.31 -7.83 26.64
C GLN A 231 -4.00 -8.24 25.19
N PRO A 232 -4.52 -9.35 24.64
CA PRO A 232 -4.27 -9.69 23.24
C PRO A 232 -4.87 -8.67 22.27
N MET A 233 -6.06 -8.13 22.55
CA MET A 233 -6.71 -7.11 21.73
C MET A 233 -5.85 -5.83 21.62
N THR A 234 -5.35 -5.34 22.76
CA THR A 234 -4.49 -4.15 22.82
C THR A 234 -3.16 -4.35 22.08
N ALA A 235 -2.52 -5.51 22.23
CA ALA A 235 -1.27 -5.83 21.54
C ALA A 235 -1.45 -5.84 20.01
N ASP A 236 -2.53 -6.47 19.52
CA ASP A 236 -2.81 -6.53 18.07
C ASP A 236 -3.14 -5.14 17.50
N PHE A 237 -3.95 -4.34 18.22
CA PHE A 237 -4.24 -2.97 17.79
C PHE A 237 -3.00 -2.08 17.81
N ALA A 238 -2.16 -2.16 18.84
CA ALA A 238 -0.93 -1.39 18.92
C ALA A 238 0.01 -1.74 17.76
N SER A 239 0.12 -3.02 17.41
CA SER A 239 0.91 -3.47 16.27
C SER A 239 0.37 -2.93 14.94
N LEU A 240 -0.93 -3.02 14.71
CA LEU A 240 -1.57 -2.47 13.50
C LEU A 240 -1.41 -0.95 13.40
N ILE A 241 -1.66 -0.22 14.49
CA ILE A 241 -1.52 1.24 14.54
C ILE A 241 -0.06 1.64 14.31
N GLY A 242 0.91 0.89 14.86
CA GLY A 242 2.33 1.11 14.63
C GLY A 242 2.67 1.01 13.15
N VAL A 243 2.27 -0.08 12.50
CA VAL A 243 2.48 -0.26 11.05
C VAL A 243 1.79 0.83 10.24
N MET A 244 0.57 1.24 10.60
CA MET A 244 -0.10 2.35 9.94
C MET A 244 0.69 3.66 10.09
N ALA A 245 1.08 4.01 11.31
CA ALA A 245 1.80 5.25 11.62
C ALA A 245 3.15 5.33 10.89
N ASP A 246 3.92 4.24 10.90
CA ASP A 246 5.23 4.18 10.26
C ASP A 246 5.16 4.26 8.73
N ASN A 247 4.00 3.97 8.13
CA ASN A 247 3.81 3.90 6.69
C ASN A 247 2.92 4.97 6.08
N VAL A 248 2.37 5.92 6.84
CA VAL A 248 1.55 7.01 6.24
C VAL A 248 2.37 7.79 5.21
N ASP A 249 3.60 8.17 5.55
CA ASP A 249 4.49 8.87 4.64
C ASP A 249 4.90 8.02 3.43
N ASN A 250 5.09 6.71 3.62
CA ASN A 250 5.39 5.79 2.53
C ASN A 250 4.20 5.64 1.58
N PHE A 251 2.98 5.60 2.12
CA PHE A 251 1.76 5.56 1.33
C PHE A 251 1.59 6.86 0.51
N ASP A 252 1.79 8.02 1.12
CA ASP A 252 1.72 9.32 0.41
C ASP A 252 2.73 9.42 -0.73
N ARG A 253 3.93 8.87 -0.55
CA ARG A 253 4.94 8.76 -1.60
C ARG A 253 4.48 7.89 -2.79
N VAL A 254 3.77 6.80 -2.51
CA VAL A 254 3.20 5.92 -3.55
C VAL A 254 2.05 6.61 -4.27
N VAL A 255 1.15 7.29 -3.54
CA VAL A 255 0.08 8.12 -4.13
C VAL A 255 0.66 9.20 -5.04
N ALA A 256 1.73 9.87 -4.60
CA ALA A 256 2.40 10.89 -5.39
C ALA A 256 2.99 10.32 -6.69
N LEU A 257 3.43 9.05 -6.71
CA LEU A 257 3.90 8.37 -7.92
C LEU A 257 2.75 8.09 -8.90
N ASP A 258 1.60 7.62 -8.40
CA ASP A 258 0.41 7.38 -9.24
C ASP A 258 -0.07 8.68 -9.89
N ARG A 259 -0.02 9.80 -9.15
CA ARG A 259 -0.49 11.11 -9.61
C ARG A 259 0.48 11.87 -10.52
N ILE A 260 1.72 11.41 -10.74
CA ILE A 260 2.68 12.11 -11.62
C ILE A 260 2.09 12.37 -13.01
N THR A 261 1.32 11.42 -13.53
CA THR A 261 0.72 11.53 -14.87
C THR A 261 -0.70 12.11 -14.88
N ALA A 262 -1.23 12.50 -13.71
CA ALA A 262 -2.56 13.10 -13.58
C ALA A 262 -2.78 14.35 -14.45
N PRO A 263 -1.79 15.25 -14.66
CA PRO A 263 -1.95 16.39 -15.57
C PRO A 263 -2.22 16.02 -17.04
N LEU A 264 -1.90 14.78 -17.43
CA LEU A 264 -2.14 14.24 -18.77
C LEU A 264 -3.48 13.47 -18.86
N GLY A 265 -4.28 13.47 -17.78
CA GLY A 265 -5.51 12.68 -17.68
C GLY A 265 -5.28 11.18 -17.45
N LEU A 266 -4.05 10.78 -17.12
CA LEU A 266 -3.64 9.39 -16.93
C LEU A 266 -3.27 9.16 -15.45
N ARG A 267 -3.41 7.93 -14.97
CA ARG A 267 -2.86 7.50 -13.68
C ARG A 267 -1.72 6.52 -13.92
N SER A 268 -0.58 6.73 -13.28
CA SER A 268 0.66 6.04 -13.65
C SER A 268 0.56 4.52 -13.50
N PHE A 269 -0.22 4.03 -12.53
CA PHE A 269 -0.41 2.59 -12.34
C PHE A 269 -1.25 1.96 -13.47
N ASN A 270 -2.30 2.61 -13.97
CA ASN A 270 -3.11 2.08 -15.08
C ASN A 270 -2.32 1.91 -16.38
N TYR A 271 -1.24 2.67 -16.55
CA TYR A 271 -0.41 2.65 -17.75
C TYR A 271 0.99 2.09 -17.52
N PHE A 272 1.21 1.42 -16.38
CA PHE A 272 2.55 1.06 -15.95
C PHE A 272 3.29 0.18 -16.96
N GLY A 273 2.61 -0.81 -17.56
CA GLY A 273 3.19 -1.66 -18.61
C GLY A 273 3.60 -0.90 -19.89
N TRP A 274 2.95 0.22 -20.20
CA TRP A 274 3.27 1.03 -21.38
C TRP A 274 4.58 1.80 -21.25
N PHE A 275 5.00 2.15 -20.01
CA PHE A 275 6.29 2.79 -19.77
C PHE A 275 7.48 1.89 -20.14
N PHE A 276 7.28 0.57 -20.16
CA PHE A 276 8.29 -0.39 -20.61
C PHE A 276 8.12 -0.72 -22.09
N LEU A 277 6.88 -0.98 -22.52
CA LEU A 277 6.58 -1.43 -23.88
C LEU A 277 6.92 -0.38 -24.95
N VAL A 278 6.52 0.88 -24.78
CA VAL A 278 6.71 1.92 -25.81
C VAL A 278 8.21 2.18 -26.05
N PRO A 279 9.04 2.44 -25.03
CA PRO A 279 10.47 2.60 -25.23
C PRO A 279 11.16 1.35 -25.76
N GLY A 280 10.72 0.16 -25.33
CA GLY A 280 11.24 -1.11 -25.84
C GLY A 280 11.00 -1.28 -27.34
N VAL A 281 9.78 -1.02 -27.82
CA VAL A 281 9.45 -1.08 -29.26
C VAL A 281 10.23 -0.04 -30.05
N LEU A 282 10.36 1.19 -29.55
CA LEU A 282 11.16 2.23 -30.18
C LEU A 282 12.65 1.86 -30.27
N ALA A 283 13.21 1.29 -29.21
CA ALA A 283 14.59 0.81 -29.19
C ALA A 283 14.81 -0.32 -30.22
N ALA A 284 13.88 -1.29 -30.29
CA ALA A 284 13.94 -2.38 -31.26
C ALA A 284 13.85 -1.86 -32.69
N ALA A 285 12.91 -0.96 -32.99
CA ALA A 285 12.76 -0.37 -34.31
C ALA A 285 14.03 0.35 -34.77
N VAL A 286 14.66 1.12 -33.88
CA VAL A 286 15.93 1.83 -34.17
C VAL A 286 17.10 0.87 -34.34
N ALA A 287 17.14 -0.23 -33.58
CA ALA A 287 18.21 -1.23 -33.70
C ALA A 287 18.10 -2.05 -34.99
N LEU A 288 16.88 -2.29 -35.48
CA LEU A 288 16.57 -3.01 -36.71
C LEU A 288 16.62 -2.13 -37.96
N ASP A 289 16.51 -0.81 -37.83
CA ASP A 289 16.64 0.12 -38.96
C ASP A 289 18.09 0.13 -39.48
N SER A 290 18.34 -0.76 -40.43
CA SER A 290 19.62 -0.90 -41.13
C SER A 290 19.84 0.18 -42.19
N LYS A 291 18.81 0.98 -42.54
CA LYS A 291 18.82 1.93 -43.67
C LYS A 291 18.95 3.40 -43.24
N GLY A 292 18.81 3.71 -41.95
CA GLY A 292 18.99 5.08 -41.43
C GLY A 292 17.85 6.04 -41.79
N LEU A 293 16.64 5.51 -42.03
CA LEU A 293 15.45 6.27 -42.41
C LEU A 293 14.88 7.09 -41.24
N LEU A 294 15.19 6.75 -39.99
CA LEU A 294 14.80 7.49 -38.79
C LEU A 294 15.73 8.67 -38.42
N ARG A 295 16.51 9.21 -39.36
CA ARG A 295 17.12 10.55 -39.20
C ARG A 295 16.08 11.62 -39.50
N TRP A 296 15.74 12.44 -38.50
CA TRP A 296 14.92 13.65 -38.68
C TRP A 296 15.48 14.49 -39.85
N PRO A 297 14.64 15.10 -40.72
CA PRO A 297 15.11 15.84 -41.88
C PRO A 297 16.10 16.93 -41.49
N ASN A 298 17.31 16.86 -42.07
CA ASN A 298 18.24 17.99 -42.12
C ASN A 298 17.48 19.17 -42.73
N LYS A 299 17.27 20.22 -41.94
CA LYS A 299 16.98 21.54 -42.52
C LYS A 299 18.22 21.93 -43.33
N LYS A 300 18.03 21.99 -44.65
CA LYS A 300 18.92 22.72 -45.56
C LYS A 300 18.86 24.20 -45.21
#